data_AF-A0A4S8LKV4-F1
#
_entry.id   AF-A0A4S8LKV4-F1
#
_cell.length_a   1.000
_cell.length_b   1.000
_cell.length_c   1.000
_cell.angle_alpha   90.00
_cell.angle_beta   90.00
_cell.angle_gamma   90.00
#
_symmetry.space_group_name_H-M   'P 1'
#
loop_
_entity.id
_entity.type
_entity.pdbx_description
1 polymer ?
#
loop_
_entity_poly.entity_id
_entity_poly.type
_entity_poly.pdbx_seq_one_letter_code
_entity_poly.pdbx_strand_id
1 'polypeptide(L)'
;MNELGMISLAGGLPHPSAFPYSSLQLQVYSPKAAATPGSTNPISLVDISLEKHSSPDHTNSLSVALQYGVSRGSKSLAALLYDFVKRVLRPAYSDYEIFLHLGNTDAWNKVVNLLCEPGDYILVEEYTYPSAQAVWAPMGCRGVPVSIDKDGILPKALERLLGDWEQVHPGTKRPHLLYIVLTGQVPTGSTLSLQHKEEIYNICVKFDVIICEDNPYYFLQIPNYVPPSDRNTTGESMFSAEDEHIDDDDEDEVGHRAWQIRGQVFDCPDEAARL
;
A
#
# COMPACT_ATOMS: atom_id res chain seq x y z
N MET A 1 -25.08 -0.01 22.14
CA MET A 1 -25.52 -1.36 22.57
C MET A 1 -24.42 -2.09 23.37
N ASN A 2 -23.61 -1.38 24.17
CA ASN A 2 -22.55 -1.96 25.00
C ASN A 2 -22.61 -1.38 26.42
N GLU A 3 -23.80 -1.42 27.04
CA GLU A 3 -23.92 -1.02 28.44
C GLU A 3 -23.49 -2.17 29.34
N LEU A 4 -22.67 -1.86 30.34
CA LEU A 4 -22.16 -2.83 31.28
C LEU A 4 -23.34 -3.51 32.02
N GLY A 5 -23.37 -4.84 32.01
CA GLY A 5 -24.44 -5.64 32.64
C GLY A 5 -25.67 -5.91 31.77
N MET A 6 -25.72 -5.39 30.54
CA MET A 6 -26.79 -5.69 29.60
C MET A 6 -26.59 -7.07 28.94
N ILE A 7 -27.62 -7.91 28.96
CA ILE A 7 -27.66 -9.19 28.23
C ILE A 7 -28.26 -8.94 26.85
N SER A 8 -27.54 -9.29 25.78
CA SER A 8 -28.01 -9.12 24.40
C SER A 8 -28.73 -10.37 23.92
N LEU A 9 -29.94 -10.19 23.38
CA LEU A 9 -30.71 -11.21 22.66
C LEU A 9 -30.87 -10.86 21.16
N ALA A 10 -30.14 -9.86 20.68
CA ALA A 10 -30.34 -9.29 19.35
C ALA A 10 -29.48 -9.96 18.28
N GLY A 11 -28.15 -9.88 18.41
CA GLY A 11 -27.22 -10.38 17.40
C GLY A 11 -27.13 -11.91 17.42
N GLY A 12 -27.19 -12.55 16.25
CA GLY A 12 -26.99 -13.99 16.06
C GLY A 12 -25.53 -14.42 16.19
N LEU A 13 -24.83 -13.95 17.23
CA LEU A 13 -23.42 -14.25 17.49
C LEU A 13 -23.32 -15.54 18.32
N PRO A 14 -22.77 -16.65 17.79
CA PRO A 14 -22.61 -17.87 18.57
C PRO A 14 -21.72 -17.64 19.78
N HIS A 15 -22.06 -18.27 20.92
CA HIS A 15 -21.24 -18.19 22.11
C HIS A 15 -19.86 -18.85 21.87
N PRO A 16 -18.73 -18.29 22.34
CA PRO A 16 -17.39 -18.84 22.09
C PRO A 16 -17.17 -20.30 22.50
N SER A 17 -17.96 -20.84 23.42
CA SER A 17 -17.92 -22.27 23.76
C SER A 17 -18.23 -23.18 22.57
N ALA A 18 -18.95 -22.70 21.56
CA ALA A 18 -19.26 -23.44 20.33
C ALA A 18 -18.08 -23.51 19.35
N PHE A 19 -17.03 -22.69 19.52
CA PHE A 19 -15.86 -22.72 18.67
C PHE A 19 -14.94 -23.88 19.10
N PRO A 20 -14.64 -24.86 18.22
CA PRO A 20 -13.92 -26.10 18.58
C PRO A 20 -12.40 -25.92 18.63
N TYR A 21 -11.92 -24.75 19.05
CA TYR A 21 -10.50 -24.42 19.17
C TYR A 21 -10.20 -23.90 20.59
N SER A 22 -9.18 -24.46 21.23
CA SER A 22 -8.71 -24.05 22.56
C SER A 22 -7.57 -23.04 22.50
N SER A 23 -6.68 -23.17 21.52
CA SER A 23 -5.54 -22.29 21.32
C SER A 23 -5.01 -22.42 19.89
N LEU A 24 -4.18 -21.47 19.48
CA LEU A 24 -3.41 -21.49 18.24
C LEU A 24 -1.94 -21.27 18.59
N GLN A 25 -1.07 -22.17 18.13
CA GLN A 25 0.37 -22.05 18.28
C GLN A 25 0.99 -21.92 16.89
N LEU A 26 1.80 -20.88 16.71
CA LEU A 26 2.52 -20.60 15.49
C LEU A 26 4.00 -20.52 15.82
N GLN A 27 4.83 -21.03 14.93
CA GLN A 27 6.27 -20.85 15.01
C GLN A 27 6.71 -20.04 13.80
N VAL A 28 7.32 -18.90 14.06
CA VAL A 28 7.75 -17.96 13.01
C VAL A 28 9.26 -17.72 13.11
N TYR A 29 9.85 -17.26 12.01
CA TYR A 29 11.24 -16.81 12.04
C TYR A 29 11.38 -15.57 12.92
N SER A 30 12.41 -15.58 13.77
CA SER A 30 12.82 -14.40 14.52
C SER A 30 13.19 -13.26 13.55
N PRO A 31 12.97 -11.98 13.91
CA PRO A 31 13.45 -10.85 13.11
C PRO A 31 14.97 -10.89 12.83
N LYS A 32 15.75 -11.56 13.70
CA LYS A 32 17.21 -11.71 13.55
C LYS A 32 17.61 -12.94 12.73
N ALA A 33 16.64 -13.71 12.23
CA ALA A 33 16.92 -14.87 11.39
C ALA A 33 17.48 -14.42 10.04
N ALA A 34 18.73 -14.79 9.75
CA ALA A 34 19.29 -14.65 8.42
C ALA A 34 18.62 -15.66 7.48
N ALA A 35 17.60 -15.23 6.74
CA ALA A 35 16.92 -16.01 5.71
C ALA A 35 17.76 -16.03 4.41
N THR A 36 19.03 -16.40 4.49
CA THR A 36 19.90 -16.51 3.30
C THR A 36 19.59 -17.82 2.58
N PRO A 37 19.26 -17.81 1.28
CA PRO A 37 19.08 -19.04 0.51
C PRO A 37 20.34 -19.92 0.60
N GLY A 38 20.21 -21.14 1.13
CA GLY A 38 21.32 -22.08 1.28
C GLY A 38 22.11 -22.00 2.59
N SER A 39 21.71 -21.15 3.55
CA SER A 39 22.31 -21.10 4.89
C SER A 39 22.00 -22.38 5.69
N THR A 40 23.02 -22.94 6.34
CA THR A 40 22.92 -24.11 7.24
C THR A 40 22.79 -23.71 8.71
N ASN A 41 22.80 -22.41 9.03
CA ASN A 41 22.64 -21.94 10.41
C ASN A 41 21.21 -22.24 10.90
N PRO A 42 21.04 -22.72 12.14
CA PRO A 42 19.72 -22.95 12.70
C PRO A 42 18.98 -21.61 12.75
N ILE A 43 17.88 -21.54 12.00
CA ILE A 43 17.05 -20.37 11.98
C ILE A 43 16.48 -20.18 13.39
N SER A 44 16.67 -19.00 13.99
CA SER A 44 16.06 -18.71 15.29
C SER A 44 14.55 -18.55 15.11
N LEU A 45 13.79 -19.28 15.93
CA LEU A 45 12.34 -19.34 15.87
C LEU A 45 11.73 -18.65 17.08
N VAL A 46 10.56 -18.06 16.88
CA VAL A 46 9.74 -17.45 17.91
C VAL A 46 8.41 -18.17 17.92
N ASP A 47 8.04 -18.68 19.09
CA ASP A 47 6.74 -19.29 19.30
C ASP A 47 5.73 -18.20 19.68
N ILE A 48 4.62 -18.17 18.96
CA ILE A 48 3.48 -17.28 19.20
C ILE A 48 2.32 -18.17 19.63
N SER A 49 1.82 -17.97 20.85
CA SER A 49 0.61 -18.65 21.34
C SER A 49 -0.55 -17.66 21.43
N LEU A 50 -1.72 -18.08 20.99
CA LEU A 50 -2.97 -17.34 21.10
C LEU A 50 -4.02 -18.23 21.77
N GLU A 51 -4.38 -17.88 23.00
CA GLU A 51 -5.36 -18.62 23.79
C GLU A 51 -6.81 -18.26 23.40
N LYS A 52 -7.76 -19.14 23.77
CA LYS A 52 -9.19 -18.94 23.51
C LYS A 52 -9.72 -17.62 24.06
N HIS A 53 -9.35 -17.29 25.29
CA HIS A 53 -9.85 -16.12 26.02
C HIS A 53 -8.69 -15.17 26.30
N SER A 54 -8.99 -13.87 26.30
CA SER A 54 -8.01 -12.83 26.60
C SER A 54 -7.49 -12.95 28.03
N SER A 55 -6.23 -12.62 28.22
CA SER A 55 -5.59 -12.46 29.54
C SER A 55 -5.16 -11.00 29.72
N PRO A 56 -4.77 -10.57 30.95
CA PRO A 56 -4.18 -9.24 31.16
C PRO A 56 -2.98 -8.95 30.25
N ASP A 57 -2.22 -9.98 29.88
CA ASP A 57 -1.00 -9.87 29.07
C ASP A 57 -1.28 -9.96 27.55
N HIS A 58 -2.45 -10.49 27.14
CA HIS A 58 -2.82 -10.68 25.74
C HIS A 58 -4.27 -10.24 25.47
N THR A 59 -4.39 -9.04 24.89
CA THR A 59 -5.69 -8.41 24.59
C THR A 59 -6.37 -9.02 23.35
N ASN A 60 -5.60 -9.58 22.41
CA ASN A 60 -6.14 -10.38 21.31
C ASN A 60 -6.42 -11.80 21.81
N SER A 61 -7.55 -12.39 21.40
CA SER A 61 -7.90 -13.78 21.75
C SER A 61 -8.54 -14.51 20.58
N LEU A 62 -8.43 -15.83 20.57
CA LEU A 62 -8.98 -16.65 19.50
C LEU A 62 -10.51 -16.59 19.46
N SER A 63 -11.18 -16.42 20.61
CA SER A 63 -12.64 -16.22 20.65
C SER A 63 -13.10 -14.95 19.94
N VAL A 64 -12.30 -13.89 19.93
CA VAL A 64 -12.58 -12.67 19.17
C VAL A 64 -12.26 -12.88 17.69
N ALA A 65 -11.13 -13.51 17.37
CA ALA A 65 -10.71 -13.75 15.99
C ALA A 65 -11.66 -14.68 15.21
N LEU A 66 -12.24 -15.68 15.87
CA LEU A 66 -13.20 -16.62 15.28
C LEU A 66 -14.65 -16.10 15.27
N GLN A 67 -14.92 -14.99 15.96
CA GLN A 67 -16.24 -14.36 15.96
C GLN A 67 -16.41 -13.47 14.73
N TYR A 68 -17.67 -13.17 14.38
CA TYR A 68 -17.96 -12.13 13.40
C TYR A 68 -17.23 -10.81 13.71
N GLY A 69 -16.51 -10.31 12.71
CA GLY A 69 -15.84 -9.02 12.74
C GLY A 69 -16.66 -7.91 12.10
N VAL A 70 -16.14 -6.69 12.17
CA VAL A 70 -16.67 -5.55 11.41
C VAL A 70 -16.05 -5.52 10.01
N SER A 71 -16.72 -4.89 9.05
CA SER A 71 -16.24 -4.80 7.65
C SER A 71 -14.89 -4.10 7.51
N ARG A 72 -14.57 -3.16 8.41
CA ARG A 72 -13.26 -2.49 8.49
C ARG A 72 -12.11 -3.41 8.93
N GLY A 73 -12.44 -4.62 9.39
CA GLY A 73 -11.50 -5.62 9.90
C GLY A 73 -11.15 -5.43 11.39
N SER A 74 -10.12 -6.15 11.85
CA SER A 74 -9.71 -6.14 13.26
C SER A 74 -9.16 -4.79 13.68
N LYS A 75 -9.61 -4.29 14.84
CA LYS A 75 -9.12 -3.02 15.41
C LYS A 75 -7.62 -3.04 15.71
N SER A 76 -7.11 -4.16 16.23
CA SER A 76 -5.69 -4.28 16.60
C SER A 76 -4.79 -4.28 15.36
N LEU A 77 -5.21 -4.96 14.29
CA LEU A 77 -4.50 -4.94 13.03
C LEU A 77 -4.61 -3.57 12.34
N ALA A 78 -5.79 -2.94 12.36
CA ALA A 78 -5.97 -1.61 11.80
C ALA A 78 -5.09 -0.56 12.51
N ALA A 79 -4.96 -0.63 13.85
CA ALA A 79 -4.08 0.25 14.62
C ALA A 79 -2.60 0.05 14.25
N LEU A 80 -2.15 -1.20 14.11
CA LEU A 80 -0.80 -1.52 13.66
C LEU A 80 -0.53 -0.95 12.24
N LEU A 81 -1.46 -1.16 11.32
CA LEU A 81 -1.33 -0.62 9.96
C LEU A 81 -1.38 0.91 9.93
N TYR A 82 -2.14 1.54 10.82
CA TYR A 82 -2.18 3.01 10.93
C TYR A 82 -0.85 3.58 11.37
N ASP A 83 -0.24 2.98 12.38
CA ASP A 83 1.10 3.35 12.84
C ASP A 83 2.15 3.11 11.73
N PHE A 84 2.07 1.98 11.04
CA PHE A 84 2.93 1.68 9.89
C PHE A 84 2.82 2.72 8.76
N VAL A 85 1.60 3.02 8.30
CA VAL A 85 1.35 4.03 7.25
C VAL A 85 1.85 5.40 7.71
N LYS A 86 1.59 5.77 8.96
CA LYS A 86 2.03 7.05 9.52
C LYS A 86 3.55 7.17 9.52
N ARG A 87 4.29 6.12 9.91
CA ARG A 87 5.75 6.13 9.99
C ARG A 87 6.43 6.05 8.62
N VAL A 88 5.94 5.15 7.77
CA VAL A 88 6.60 4.76 6.51
C VAL A 88 6.10 5.58 5.32
N LEU A 89 4.79 5.78 5.20
CA LEU A 89 4.18 6.45 4.05
C LEU A 89 3.81 7.91 4.31
N ARG A 90 3.80 8.37 5.57
CA ARG A 90 3.65 9.78 6.00
C ARG A 90 2.68 10.62 5.13
N PRO A 91 1.39 10.26 5.03
CA PRO A 91 0.44 11.04 4.22
C PRO A 91 0.45 12.52 4.60
N ALA A 92 0.38 13.40 3.60
CA ALA A 92 0.44 14.85 3.79
C ALA A 92 -0.83 15.48 4.41
N TYR A 93 -1.87 14.67 4.65
CA TYR A 93 -3.14 15.05 5.24
C TYR A 93 -3.46 14.13 6.43
N SER A 94 -4.29 14.58 7.36
CA SER A 94 -4.47 13.91 8.67
C SER A 94 -5.72 13.04 8.76
N ASP A 95 -6.68 13.24 7.86
CA ASP A 95 -8.00 12.60 7.84
C ASP A 95 -8.06 11.36 6.91
N TYR A 96 -6.91 10.70 6.69
CA TYR A 96 -6.89 9.42 5.98
C TYR A 96 -7.42 8.28 6.85
N GLU A 97 -8.00 7.29 6.18
CA GLU A 97 -8.53 6.07 6.79
C GLU A 97 -7.83 4.84 6.22
N ILE A 98 -7.75 3.78 7.03
CA ILE A 98 -7.23 2.49 6.59
C ILE A 98 -8.36 1.47 6.59
N PHE A 99 -8.45 0.73 5.49
CA PHE A 99 -9.44 -0.31 5.31
C PHE A 99 -8.77 -1.65 5.03
N LEU A 100 -9.04 -2.65 5.86
CA LEU A 100 -8.55 -4.00 5.64
C LEU A 100 -9.28 -4.65 4.46
N HIS A 101 -8.52 -5.30 3.59
CA HIS A 101 -9.03 -5.93 2.37
C HIS A 101 -8.42 -7.33 2.17
N LEU A 102 -9.02 -8.13 1.29
CA LEU A 102 -8.65 -9.52 1.04
C LEU A 102 -7.53 -9.65 -0.02
N GLY A 103 -6.61 -8.67 -0.07
CA GLY A 103 -5.58 -8.53 -1.11
C GLY A 103 -5.83 -7.37 -2.08
N ASN A 104 -4.83 -7.04 -2.90
CA ASN A 104 -4.87 -5.84 -3.76
C ASN A 104 -5.97 -5.91 -4.84
N THR A 105 -6.25 -7.08 -5.43
CA THR A 105 -7.35 -7.24 -6.41
C THR A 105 -8.72 -6.92 -5.79
N ASP A 106 -8.95 -7.29 -4.53
CA ASP A 106 -10.18 -6.97 -3.80
C ASP A 106 -10.27 -5.47 -3.48
N ALA A 107 -9.14 -4.83 -3.12
CA ALA A 107 -9.08 -3.38 -2.94
C ALA A 107 -9.37 -2.63 -4.25
N TRP A 108 -8.74 -3.05 -5.34
CA TRP A 108 -8.97 -2.47 -6.66
C TRP A 108 -10.44 -2.61 -7.10
N ASN A 109 -11.04 -3.77 -6.87
CA ASN A 109 -12.47 -3.98 -7.12
C ASN A 109 -13.35 -3.00 -6.33
N LYS A 110 -13.04 -2.73 -5.06
CA LYS A 110 -13.78 -1.73 -4.28
C LYS A 110 -13.66 -0.33 -4.88
N VAL A 111 -12.46 0.07 -5.30
CA VAL A 111 -12.22 1.39 -5.92
C VAL A 111 -13.02 1.53 -7.22
N VAL A 112 -12.97 0.53 -8.09
CA VAL A 112 -13.72 0.53 -9.37
C VAL A 112 -15.23 0.61 -9.12
N ASN A 113 -15.79 -0.20 -8.21
CA ASN A 113 -17.22 -0.15 -7.90
C ASN A 113 -17.66 1.15 -7.20
N LEU A 114 -16.74 1.86 -6.54
CA LEU A 114 -17.04 3.12 -5.87
C LEU A 114 -17.01 4.30 -6.84
N LEU A 115 -16.08 4.30 -7.79
CA LEU A 115 -15.74 5.49 -8.59
C LEU A 115 -16.19 5.41 -10.05
N CYS A 116 -16.51 4.23 -10.57
CA CYS A 116 -16.80 4.05 -11.98
C CYS A 116 -18.23 3.55 -12.23
N GLU A 117 -18.80 4.02 -13.33
CA GLU A 117 -20.09 3.59 -13.87
C GLU A 117 -19.92 2.85 -15.21
N PRO A 118 -20.90 2.04 -15.66
CA PRO A 118 -20.82 1.41 -16.97
C PRO A 118 -20.58 2.41 -18.11
N GLY A 119 -19.55 2.17 -18.91
CA GLY A 119 -19.13 3.05 -20.01
C GLY A 119 -18.07 4.10 -19.63
N ASP A 120 -17.68 4.20 -18.34
CA ASP A 120 -16.59 5.07 -17.92
C ASP A 120 -15.23 4.61 -18.46
N TYR A 121 -14.29 5.56 -18.45
CA TYR A 121 -12.92 5.37 -18.88
C TYR A 121 -11.96 5.46 -17.68
N ILE A 122 -10.97 4.57 -17.65
CA ILE A 122 -9.92 4.52 -16.62
C ILE A 122 -8.58 4.72 -17.30
N LEU A 123 -7.79 5.70 -16.85
CA LEU A 123 -6.43 5.90 -17.34
C LEU A 123 -5.55 4.77 -16.82
N VAL A 124 -4.78 4.17 -17.71
CA VAL A 124 -3.88 3.07 -17.40
C VAL A 124 -2.58 3.26 -18.16
N GLU A 125 -1.51 2.67 -17.64
CA GLU A 125 -0.26 2.53 -18.38
C GLU A 125 -0.48 1.70 -19.66
N GLU A 126 0.20 2.06 -20.75
CA GLU A 126 0.10 1.38 -22.05
C GLU A 126 0.25 -0.14 -21.95
N TYR A 127 1.14 -0.59 -21.06
CA TYR A 127 1.23 -1.97 -20.62
C TYR A 127 0.93 -2.00 -19.13
N THR A 128 -0.12 -2.70 -18.71
CA THR A 128 -0.58 -2.69 -17.31
C THR A 128 -0.87 -4.10 -16.80
N TYR A 129 -1.12 -4.21 -15.49
CA TYR A 129 -1.40 -5.47 -14.83
C TYR A 129 -2.71 -6.10 -15.35
N PRO A 130 -2.67 -7.28 -16.00
CA PRO A 130 -3.86 -7.84 -16.66
C PRO A 130 -5.01 -8.14 -15.70
N SER A 131 -4.71 -8.53 -14.46
CA SER A 131 -5.78 -8.79 -13.47
C SER A 131 -6.47 -7.51 -13.01
N ALA A 132 -5.80 -6.35 -13.06
CA ALA A 132 -6.47 -5.09 -12.82
C ALA A 132 -7.54 -4.85 -13.89
N GLN A 133 -7.22 -5.09 -15.16
CA GLN A 133 -8.18 -4.93 -16.27
C GLN A 133 -9.38 -5.87 -16.16
N ALA A 134 -9.17 -7.09 -15.64
CA ALA A 134 -10.23 -8.06 -15.42
C ALA A 134 -11.31 -7.58 -14.43
N VAL A 135 -11.02 -6.56 -13.61
CA VAL A 135 -11.97 -5.99 -12.64
C VAL A 135 -12.97 -5.04 -13.31
N TRP A 136 -12.51 -4.12 -14.16
CA TRP A 136 -13.39 -3.08 -14.74
C TRP A 136 -14.02 -3.48 -16.08
N ALA A 137 -13.38 -4.36 -16.86
CA ALA A 137 -13.89 -4.73 -18.17
C ALA A 137 -15.30 -5.36 -18.14
N PRO A 138 -15.65 -6.25 -17.18
CA PRO A 138 -17.01 -6.79 -17.07
C PRO A 138 -18.07 -5.74 -16.73
N MET A 139 -17.69 -4.62 -16.11
CA MET A 139 -18.58 -3.49 -15.82
C MET A 139 -18.86 -2.62 -17.05
N GLY A 140 -18.21 -2.91 -18.19
CA GLY A 140 -18.31 -2.11 -19.41
C GLY A 140 -17.43 -0.87 -19.42
N CYS A 141 -16.55 -0.71 -18.42
CA CYS A 141 -15.52 0.33 -18.41
C CYS A 141 -14.41 0.03 -19.41
N ARG A 142 -13.69 1.06 -19.86
CA ARG A 142 -12.61 0.95 -20.84
C ARG A 142 -11.31 1.54 -20.30
N GLY A 143 -10.20 0.84 -20.51
CA GLY A 143 -8.87 1.38 -20.25
C GLY A 143 -8.49 2.38 -21.34
N VAL A 144 -7.90 3.50 -20.93
CA VAL A 144 -7.30 4.49 -21.82
C VAL A 144 -5.79 4.42 -21.62
N PRO A 145 -5.04 3.85 -22.57
CA PRO A 145 -3.60 3.69 -22.43
C PRO A 145 -2.89 5.04 -22.52
N VAL A 146 -2.00 5.28 -21.58
CA VAL A 146 -1.06 6.40 -21.57
C VAL A 146 0.33 5.83 -21.82
N SER A 147 1.03 6.41 -22.80
CA SER A 147 2.36 5.95 -23.18
C SER A 147 3.32 5.93 -21.99
N ILE A 148 4.18 4.92 -21.98
CA ILE A 148 5.20 4.72 -20.95
C ILE A 148 6.61 4.78 -21.56
N ASP A 149 7.61 5.08 -20.74
CA ASP A 149 9.01 4.90 -21.06
C ASP A 149 9.72 4.04 -19.99
N LYS A 150 11.06 4.07 -19.97
CA LYS A 150 11.88 3.31 -19.00
C LYS A 150 11.62 3.71 -17.53
N ASP A 151 11.11 4.92 -17.31
CA ASP A 151 10.87 5.50 -15.99
C ASP A 151 9.37 5.43 -15.61
N GLY A 152 8.52 4.85 -16.47
CA GLY A 152 7.09 4.62 -16.22
C GLY A 152 6.17 5.45 -17.11
N ILE A 153 4.96 5.74 -16.64
CA ILE A 153 3.99 6.58 -17.36
C ILE A 153 4.57 7.96 -17.70
N LEU A 154 4.35 8.43 -18.93
CA LEU A 154 4.85 9.72 -19.39
C LEU A 154 3.93 10.87 -18.97
N PRO A 155 4.38 11.82 -18.11
CA PRO A 155 3.55 12.91 -17.64
C PRO A 155 3.02 13.80 -18.79
N LYS A 156 3.87 14.09 -19.78
CA LYS A 156 3.47 14.87 -20.97
C LYS A 156 2.40 14.17 -21.81
N ALA A 157 2.44 12.84 -21.88
CA ALA A 157 1.42 12.08 -22.60
C ALA A 157 0.09 12.10 -21.85
N LEU A 158 0.13 11.97 -20.52
CA LEU A 158 -1.04 12.08 -19.65
C LEU A 158 -1.70 13.46 -19.76
N GLU A 159 -0.92 14.54 -19.64
CA GLU A 159 -1.42 15.91 -19.73
C GLU A 159 -2.07 16.19 -21.09
N ARG A 160 -1.39 15.80 -22.18
CA ARG A 160 -1.92 15.97 -23.53
C ARG A 160 -3.21 15.21 -23.73
N LEU A 161 -3.26 13.94 -23.30
CA LEU A 161 -4.45 13.10 -23.43
C LEU A 161 -5.66 13.73 -22.74
N LEU A 162 -5.47 14.24 -21.52
CA LEU A 162 -6.54 14.88 -20.76
C LEU A 162 -6.94 16.25 -21.33
N GLY A 163 -5.96 17.02 -21.85
CA GLY A 163 -6.19 18.33 -22.47
C GLY A 163 -6.92 18.26 -23.81
N ASP A 164 -6.60 17.24 -24.61
CA ASP A 164 -7.17 17.05 -25.95
C ASP A 164 -8.48 16.23 -25.92
N TRP A 165 -8.88 15.70 -24.76
CA TRP A 165 -9.95 14.69 -24.63
C TRP A 165 -11.26 15.07 -25.33
N GLU A 166 -11.81 16.26 -25.06
CA GLU A 166 -13.09 16.69 -25.65
C GLU A 166 -12.99 16.86 -27.18
N GLN A 167 -11.82 17.22 -27.70
CA GLN A 167 -11.62 17.38 -29.14
C GLN A 167 -11.55 16.02 -29.84
N VAL A 168 -10.89 15.04 -29.22
CA VAL A 168 -10.72 13.68 -29.77
C VAL A 168 -11.95 12.81 -29.53
N HIS A 169 -12.65 13.02 -28.42
CA HIS A 169 -13.80 12.25 -27.96
C HIS A 169 -15.00 13.16 -27.62
N PRO A 170 -15.55 13.89 -28.61
CA PRO A 170 -16.59 14.88 -28.36
C PRO A 170 -17.84 14.26 -27.71
N GLY A 171 -18.35 14.90 -26.66
CA GLY A 171 -19.51 14.44 -25.91
C GLY A 171 -19.28 13.15 -25.10
N THR A 172 -18.04 12.71 -24.94
CA THR A 172 -17.67 11.55 -24.11
C THR A 172 -17.11 12.01 -22.77
N LYS A 173 -17.64 11.47 -21.67
CA LYS A 173 -17.13 11.77 -20.32
C LYS A 173 -15.63 11.48 -20.24
N ARG A 174 -14.86 12.46 -19.78
CA ARG A 174 -13.41 12.34 -19.57
C ARG A 174 -13.11 11.36 -18.44
N PRO A 175 -12.06 10.52 -18.54
CA PRO A 175 -11.63 9.68 -17.44
C PRO A 175 -11.24 10.52 -16.22
N HIS A 176 -11.61 10.03 -15.04
CA HIS A 176 -11.38 10.69 -13.75
C HIS A 176 -10.67 9.77 -12.74
N LEU A 177 -10.25 8.58 -13.18
CA LEU A 177 -9.52 7.60 -12.37
C LEU A 177 -8.26 7.15 -13.12
N LEU A 178 -7.12 7.19 -12.45
CA LEU A 178 -5.83 6.65 -12.91
C LEU A 178 -5.46 5.44 -12.07
N TYR A 179 -5.28 4.28 -12.71
CA TYR A 179 -4.65 3.11 -12.10
C TYR A 179 -3.17 3.07 -12.49
N ILE A 180 -2.29 3.01 -11.49
CA ILE A 180 -0.84 3.12 -11.70
C ILE A 180 -0.05 2.25 -10.72
N VAL A 181 1.02 1.61 -11.21
CA VAL A 181 1.98 0.86 -10.39
C VAL A 181 3.28 1.66 -10.29
N LEU A 182 3.59 2.21 -9.11
CA LEU A 182 4.70 3.17 -8.98
C LEU A 182 6.10 2.54 -8.94
N THR A 183 6.20 1.34 -8.37
CA THR A 183 7.47 0.65 -8.12
C THR A 183 7.39 -0.76 -8.68
N GLY A 184 8.38 -1.15 -9.49
CA GLY A 184 8.40 -2.47 -10.11
C GLY A 184 7.18 -2.72 -10.99
N GLN A 185 6.87 -1.76 -11.87
CA GLN A 185 5.71 -1.78 -12.78
C GLN A 185 5.58 -3.15 -13.48
N VAL A 186 4.35 -3.63 -13.66
CA VAL A 186 4.10 -4.90 -14.36
C VAL A 186 3.48 -4.63 -15.73
N PRO A 187 4.10 -5.03 -16.85
CA PRO A 187 5.24 -5.96 -16.97
C PRO A 187 6.63 -5.33 -17.13
N THR A 188 6.79 -4.00 -17.12
CA THR A 188 8.05 -3.37 -17.58
C THR A 188 9.19 -3.36 -16.56
N GLY A 189 8.87 -3.49 -15.27
CA GLY A 189 9.78 -3.33 -14.15
C GLY A 189 10.16 -1.87 -13.84
N SER A 190 9.62 -0.88 -14.56
CA SER A 190 9.95 0.52 -14.35
C SER A 190 9.55 1.00 -12.94
N THR A 191 10.28 1.99 -12.42
CA THR A 191 9.97 2.63 -11.14
C THR A 191 10.01 4.14 -11.31
N LEU A 192 8.94 4.81 -10.91
CA LEU A 192 8.82 6.25 -11.08
C LEU A 192 9.76 7.01 -10.13
N SER A 193 10.49 7.98 -10.68
CA SER A 193 11.26 8.94 -9.91
C SER A 193 10.34 9.89 -9.11
N LEU A 194 10.88 10.54 -8.07
CA LEU A 194 10.12 11.54 -7.32
C LEU A 194 9.60 12.66 -8.23
N GLN A 195 10.46 13.18 -9.11
CA GLN A 195 10.09 14.22 -10.06
C GLN A 195 8.91 13.79 -10.95
N HIS A 196 8.94 12.56 -11.49
CA HIS A 196 7.81 12.06 -12.29
C HIS A 196 6.53 11.94 -11.47
N LYS A 197 6.62 11.49 -10.21
CA LYS A 197 5.44 11.43 -9.31
C LYS A 197 4.85 12.80 -9.07
N GLU A 198 5.67 13.83 -8.85
CA GLU A 198 5.22 15.22 -8.68
C GLU A 198 4.56 15.77 -9.95
N GLU A 199 5.15 15.52 -11.13
CA GLU A 199 4.58 15.93 -12.41
C GLU A 199 3.21 15.28 -12.64
N ILE A 200 3.08 13.97 -12.42
CA ILE A 200 1.81 13.22 -12.52
C ILE A 200 0.80 13.78 -11.52
N TYR A 201 1.19 13.98 -10.27
CA TYR A 201 0.31 14.51 -9.23
C TYR A 201 -0.24 15.88 -9.61
N ASN A 202 0.61 16.80 -10.07
CA ASN A 202 0.20 18.14 -10.51
C ASN A 202 -0.79 18.09 -11.69
N ILE A 203 -0.58 17.16 -12.63
CA ILE A 203 -1.51 16.94 -13.74
C ILE A 203 -2.86 16.41 -13.21
N CYS A 204 -2.84 15.42 -12.32
CA CYS A 204 -4.04 14.87 -11.71
C CYS A 204 -4.81 15.93 -10.91
N VAL A 205 -4.14 16.82 -10.17
CA VAL A 205 -4.76 17.98 -9.51
C VAL A 205 -5.39 18.92 -10.54
N LYS A 206 -4.67 19.29 -11.59
CA LYS A 206 -5.15 20.21 -12.65
C LYS A 206 -6.41 19.69 -13.34
N PHE A 207 -6.49 18.39 -13.58
CA PHE A 207 -7.59 17.77 -14.30
C PHE A 207 -8.60 17.06 -13.40
N ASP A 208 -8.48 17.13 -12.08
CA ASP A 208 -9.37 16.47 -11.13
C ASP A 208 -9.48 14.94 -11.37
N VAL A 209 -8.33 14.28 -11.34
CA VAL A 209 -8.19 12.82 -11.52
C VAL A 209 -7.79 12.18 -10.20
N ILE A 210 -8.55 11.17 -9.78
CA ILE A 210 -8.22 10.35 -8.61
C ILE A 210 -7.12 9.35 -9.00
N ILE A 211 -6.09 9.26 -8.17
CA ILE A 211 -4.99 8.29 -8.34
C ILE A 211 -5.26 7.06 -7.48
N CYS A 212 -5.34 5.90 -8.10
CA CYS A 212 -5.28 4.60 -7.45
C CYS A 212 -3.87 4.02 -7.65
N GLU A 213 -3.04 4.20 -6.63
CA GLU A 213 -1.71 3.61 -6.56
C GLU A 213 -1.79 2.14 -6.11
N ASP A 214 -1.33 1.22 -6.96
CA ASP A 214 -1.14 -0.20 -6.62
C ASP A 214 0.36 -0.48 -6.46
N ASN A 215 0.82 -0.62 -5.21
CA ASN A 215 2.25 -0.66 -4.90
C ASN A 215 2.68 -1.90 -4.11
N PRO A 216 2.46 -3.12 -4.65
CA PRO A 216 2.78 -4.36 -3.96
C PRO A 216 4.29 -4.59 -3.82
N TYR A 217 5.11 -3.87 -4.59
CA TYR A 217 6.57 -4.03 -4.66
C TYR A 217 7.33 -2.86 -4.03
N TYR A 218 6.66 -1.96 -3.29
CA TYR A 218 7.29 -0.79 -2.68
C TYR A 218 8.55 -1.13 -1.87
N PHE A 219 8.52 -2.23 -1.11
CA PHE A 219 9.64 -2.68 -0.27
C PHE A 219 10.66 -3.57 -1.00
N LEU A 220 10.50 -3.79 -2.31
CA LEU A 220 11.42 -4.59 -3.13
C LEU A 220 12.33 -3.74 -4.00
N GLN A 221 12.64 -2.52 -3.54
CA GLN A 221 13.59 -1.64 -4.23
C GLN A 221 15.00 -2.21 -4.12
N ILE A 222 15.56 -2.61 -5.25
CA ILE A 222 16.90 -3.19 -5.34
C ILE A 222 17.91 -2.15 -5.84
N PRO A 223 19.19 -2.25 -5.44
CA PRO A 223 20.23 -1.39 -5.96
C PRO A 223 20.41 -1.56 -7.47
N ASN A 224 20.97 -0.53 -8.11
CA ASN A 224 21.32 -0.57 -9.52
C ASN A 224 22.23 -1.77 -9.81
N TYR A 225 22.03 -2.38 -10.98
CA TYR A 225 22.87 -3.48 -11.43
C TYR A 225 24.34 -3.04 -11.51
N VAL A 226 25.19 -3.79 -10.81
CA VAL A 226 26.65 -3.65 -10.91
C VAL A 226 27.20 -4.82 -11.74
N PRO A 227 27.89 -4.54 -12.87
CA PRO A 227 28.54 -5.57 -13.69
C PRO A 227 29.51 -6.41 -12.87
N PRO A 228 29.68 -7.71 -13.16
CA PRO A 228 30.60 -8.58 -12.43
C PRO A 228 32.04 -8.06 -12.32
N SER A 229 32.52 -7.28 -13.29
CA SER A 229 33.85 -6.65 -13.27
C SER A 229 34.01 -5.61 -12.17
N ASP A 230 32.91 -4.99 -11.76
CA ASP A 230 32.89 -3.79 -10.90
C ASP A 230 32.35 -4.11 -9.49
N ARG A 231 31.98 -5.38 -9.24
CA ARG A 231 31.56 -5.84 -7.91
C ARG A 231 32.79 -5.92 -7.01
N ASN A 232 32.81 -5.14 -5.93
CA ASN A 232 33.83 -5.30 -4.89
C ASN A 232 33.79 -6.74 -4.35
N THR A 233 34.94 -7.39 -4.29
CA THR A 233 35.11 -8.79 -3.84
C THR A 233 35.00 -8.95 -2.32
N THR A 234 34.77 -7.87 -1.58
CA THR A 234 34.40 -7.91 -0.16
C THR A 234 32.94 -8.30 -0.07
N GLY A 235 32.67 -9.52 0.43
CA GLY A 235 31.35 -10.16 0.45
C GLY A 235 30.33 -9.51 1.41
N GLU A 236 30.10 -8.22 1.25
CA GLU A 236 28.93 -7.55 1.79
C GLU A 236 27.71 -8.03 0.99
N SER A 237 26.77 -8.64 1.70
CA SER A 237 25.47 -9.03 1.17
C SER A 237 24.82 -7.82 0.51
N MET A 238 24.23 -8.03 -0.67
CA MET A 238 23.44 -7.02 -1.41
C MET A 238 22.26 -6.45 -0.59
N PHE A 239 21.97 -7.08 0.54
CA PHE A 239 21.09 -6.62 1.61
C PHE A 239 21.91 -6.60 2.91
N SER A 240 22.49 -5.45 3.28
CA SER A 240 23.11 -5.27 4.60
C SER A 240 22.02 -4.82 5.58
N ALA A 241 22.04 -5.37 6.79
CA ALA A 241 21.07 -5.07 7.85
C ALA A 241 21.27 -3.67 8.48
N GLU A 242 22.28 -2.91 8.04
CA GLU A 242 22.64 -1.60 8.59
C GLU A 242 21.80 -0.45 8.00
N ASP A 243 21.06 -0.69 6.91
CA ASP A 243 20.21 0.32 6.24
C ASP A 243 18.76 0.38 6.77
N GLU A 244 18.41 -0.43 7.79
CA GLU A 244 17.08 -0.44 8.43
C GLU A 244 17.01 0.37 9.75
N HIS A 245 17.88 1.37 9.95
CA HIS A 245 17.72 2.30 11.07
C HIS A 245 16.67 3.37 10.75
N ILE A 246 15.48 3.21 11.32
CA ILE A 246 14.57 4.32 11.59
C ILE A 246 15.07 4.93 12.90
N ASP A 247 15.62 6.14 12.84
CA ASP A 247 15.99 6.89 14.04
C ASP A 247 14.72 7.23 14.83
N ASP A 248 14.61 6.69 16.04
CA ASP A 248 13.49 6.90 16.98
C ASP A 248 13.70 8.15 17.86
N ASP A 249 14.77 8.93 17.65
CA ASP A 249 15.13 10.08 18.48
C ASP A 249 15.05 11.39 17.69
N ASP A 250 13.86 11.99 17.60
CA ASP A 250 13.67 13.43 17.35
C ASP A 250 12.27 13.85 17.87
N GLU A 251 12.12 13.84 19.20
CA GLU A 251 11.13 14.69 19.88
C GLU A 251 11.75 16.08 20.09
N ASP A 252 10.94 17.10 19.78
CA ASP A 252 11.13 18.54 20.07
C ASP A 252 12.08 19.36 19.15
N GLU A 253 11.53 19.89 18.05
CA GLU A 253 11.45 21.35 17.84
C GLU A 253 10.64 21.71 16.59
N VAL A 254 10.09 22.92 16.61
CA VAL A 254 9.08 23.45 15.71
C VAL A 254 9.57 23.51 14.25
N GLY A 255 8.89 22.77 13.38
CA GLY A 255 8.62 23.13 11.99
C GLY A 255 9.78 23.04 11.01
N HIS A 256 10.07 21.84 10.48
CA HIS A 256 10.65 21.66 9.14
C HIS A 256 10.25 20.30 8.55
N ARG A 257 10.11 20.26 7.23
CA ARG A 257 9.66 19.12 6.40
C ARG A 257 10.75 18.05 6.31
N ALA A 258 10.41 16.76 6.33
CA ALA A 258 11.23 15.72 5.68
C ALA A 258 10.48 14.39 5.43
N TRP A 259 10.40 14.03 4.15
CA TRP A 259 10.35 12.65 3.69
C TRP A 259 11.78 12.13 3.70
N GLN A 260 12.15 11.35 4.72
CA GLN A 260 13.47 10.74 4.83
C GLN A 260 13.37 9.27 4.44
N ILE A 261 13.84 8.93 3.24
CA ILE A 261 14.57 7.69 2.99
C ILE A 261 15.75 8.06 2.07
N ARG A 262 16.97 7.87 2.59
CA ARG A 262 18.30 8.25 2.06
C ARG A 262 18.66 9.72 2.10
N GLY A 263 19.43 10.11 3.12
CA GLY A 263 20.66 10.94 3.03
C GLY A 263 20.72 12.21 2.16
N GLN A 264 19.61 12.73 1.64
CA GLN A 264 19.54 13.99 0.92
C GLN A 264 18.41 14.83 1.50
N VAL A 265 18.80 15.90 2.21
CA VAL A 265 17.90 16.96 2.66
C VAL A 265 17.53 17.79 1.43
N PHE A 266 16.24 17.87 1.09
CA PHE A 266 15.73 18.81 0.11
C PHE A 266 14.86 19.84 0.81
N ASP A 267 15.32 21.10 0.80
CA ASP A 267 14.52 22.24 1.23
C ASP A 267 13.36 22.46 0.26
N CYS A 268 12.14 22.41 0.78
CA CYS A 268 10.95 22.81 0.04
C CYS A 268 10.54 24.23 0.49
N PRO A 269 10.37 25.21 -0.42
CA PRO A 269 9.96 26.58 -0.07
C PRO A 269 8.55 26.64 0.55
N ASP A 270 8.37 27.53 1.53
CA ASP A 270 7.19 27.65 2.41
C ASP A 270 5.85 27.96 1.74
N GLU A 271 5.80 28.30 0.45
CA GLU A 271 4.56 28.77 -0.19
C GLU A 271 3.55 27.67 -0.58
N ALA A 272 3.92 26.40 -0.54
CA ALA A 272 3.01 25.30 -0.88
C ALA A 272 2.18 24.74 0.31
N ALA A 273 2.34 25.28 1.53
CA ALA A 273 1.69 24.76 2.74
C ALA A 273 0.36 25.44 3.11
N ARG A 274 -0.30 26.10 2.15
CA ARG A 274 -1.65 26.65 2.34
C ARG A 274 -2.54 26.22 1.20
N LEU A 275 -3.16 25.05 1.35
CA LEU A 275 -4.54 24.72 0.95
C LEU A 275 -4.89 23.34 1.51
#